data_AF-A0A3M2YL07-F1
#
_entry.id   AF-A0A3M2YL07-F1
#
_cell.length_a   1.000
_cell.length_b   1.000
_cell.length_c   1.000
_cell.angle_alpha   90.00
_cell.angle_beta   90.00
_cell.angle_gamma   90.00
#
_symmetry.space_group_name_H-M   'P 1'
#
loop_
_entity.id
_entity.type
_entity.pdbx_description
1 polymer ?
#
loop_
_entity_poly.entity_id
_entity_poly.type
_entity_poly.pdbx_seq_one_letter_code
_entity_poly.pdbx_strand_id
1 'polypeptide(L)' 'MMANALGFRDLGLIDYETAWHAMQRFTDGRGREAGDEVWLVQHPPVFTQGQSGKAEHLLLPGNIPVVQVDRDGQV' A
#
# COMPACT_ATOMS: atom_id res chain seq x y z
N MET A 1 21.07 -16.00 17.74
CA MET A 1 20.05 -15.29 16.96
C MET A 1 20.16 -15.78 15.53
N MET A 2 19.10 -16.39 14.99
CA MET A 2 19.05 -16.64 13.55
C MET A 2 18.99 -15.28 12.85
N ALA A 3 19.78 -15.09 11.79
CA ALA A 3 19.69 -13.89 10.99
C ALA A 3 18.27 -13.81 10.43
N ASN A 4 17.54 -12.75 10.75
CA ASN A 4 16.19 -12.54 10.23
C ASN A 4 16.34 -12.21 8.75
N ALA A 5 16.10 -13.21 7.88
CA ALA A 5 16.21 -13.02 6.44
C ALA A 5 15.04 -12.15 5.96
N LEU A 6 15.34 -11.09 5.23
CA LEU A 6 14.32 -10.22 4.64
C LEU A 6 13.68 -10.92 3.43
N GLY A 7 12.38 -11.16 3.49
CA GLY A 7 11.62 -11.74 2.38
C GLY A 7 11.36 -10.71 1.27
N PHE A 8 11.38 -11.14 0.02
CA PHE A 8 11.00 -10.29 -1.12
C PHE A 8 9.85 -10.94 -1.88
N ARG A 9 8.81 -10.14 -2.16
CA ARG A 9 7.69 -10.52 -3.03
C ARG A 9 7.71 -9.63 -4.26
N ASP A 10 7.80 -10.24 -5.44
CA ASP A 10 7.55 -9.54 -6.70
C ASP A 10 6.14 -9.92 -7.18
N LEU A 11 5.21 -8.96 -7.09
CA LEU A 11 3.79 -9.18 -7.41
C LEU A 11 3.42 -8.59 -8.78
N GLY A 12 4.35 -7.93 -9.47
CA GLY A 12 4.09 -7.29 -10.76
C GLY A 12 2.98 -6.23 -10.70
N LEU A 13 2.15 -6.16 -11.74
CA LEU A 13 1.02 -5.24 -11.84
C LEU A 13 -0.18 -5.77 -11.03
N ILE A 14 -0.62 -5.01 -10.04
CA ILE A 14 -1.72 -5.38 -9.14
C ILE A 14 -2.59 -4.17 -8.82
N ASP A 15 -3.88 -4.38 -8.62
CA ASP A 15 -4.77 -3.34 -8.11
C ASP A 15 -4.30 -2.79 -6.74
N TYR A 16 -4.51 -1.50 -6.51
CA TYR A 16 -4.01 -0.81 -5.32
C TYR A 16 -4.67 -1.31 -4.04
N GLU A 17 -6.01 -1.38 -4.01
CA GLU A 17 -6.75 -1.82 -2.83
C GLU A 17 -6.43 -3.27 -2.49
N THR A 18 -6.24 -4.11 -3.52
CA THR A 18 -5.83 -5.51 -3.34
C THR A 18 -4.47 -5.61 -2.65
N ALA A 19 -3.46 -4.86 -3.10
CA ALA A 19 -2.14 -4.84 -2.48
C ALA A 19 -2.20 -4.25 -1.06
N TRP A 20 -2.89 -3.12 -0.89
CA TRP A 20 -3.01 -2.45 0.40
C TRP A 20 -3.67 -3.33 1.46
N HIS A 21 -4.82 -3.93 1.15
CA HIS A 21 -5.49 -4.84 2.08
C HIS A 21 -4.71 -6.13 2.32
N ALA A 22 -3.91 -6.60 1.36
CA ALA A 22 -3.00 -7.71 1.60
C ALA A 22 -1.87 -7.32 2.58
N MET A 23 -1.31 -6.11 2.47
CA MET A 23 -0.31 -5.59 3.42
C MET A 23 -0.91 -5.39 4.81
N GLN A 24 -2.13 -4.86 4.91
CA GLN A 24 -2.84 -4.73 6.19
C GLN A 24 -3.06 -6.10 6.83
N ARG A 25 -3.63 -7.08 6.10
CA ARG A 25 -3.84 -8.45 6.62
C ARG A 25 -2.54 -9.14 7.03
N PHE A 26 -1.46 -8.96 6.26
CA PHE A 26 -0.15 -9.50 6.62
C PHE A 26 0.34 -8.91 7.94
N THR A 27 0.19 -7.59 8.10
CA THR A 27 0.62 -6.88 9.30
C THR A 27 -0.25 -7.20 10.52
N ASP A 28 -1.57 -7.26 10.37
CA ASP A 28 -2.51 -7.59 11.45
C ASP A 28 -2.34 -9.04 11.92
N GLY A 29 -1.99 -9.94 11.00
CA GLY A 29 -1.74 -11.36 11.29
C GLY A 29 -0.32 -11.69 11.75
N ARG A 30 0.61 -10.72 11.81
CA ARG A 30 2.02 -11.01 12.07
C ARG A 30 2.25 -11.41 13.54
N GLY A 31 2.81 -12.62 13.73
CA GLY A 31 3.32 -13.07 15.03
C GLY A 31 4.79 -12.71 15.23
N ARG A 32 5.36 -13.04 16.39
CA ARG A 32 6.79 -12.79 16.70
C ARG A 32 7.76 -13.51 15.76
N GLU A 33 7.32 -14.60 15.15
CA GLU A 33 8.11 -15.43 14.24
C GLU A 33 7.95 -15.02 12.75
N ALA A 34 7.06 -14.07 12.46
CA ALA A 34 6.89 -13.58 11.09
C ALA A 34 8.08 -12.70 10.70
N GLY A 35 8.81 -13.10 9.68
CA GLY A 35 9.91 -12.32 9.10
C GLY A 35 9.39 -11.04 8.42
N ASP A 36 10.26 -10.05 8.31
CA ASP A 36 9.94 -8.83 7.55
C ASP A 36 9.94 -9.13 6.05
N GLU A 37 9.14 -8.38 5.30
CA GLU A 37 9.01 -8.54 3.85
C GLU A 37 9.03 -7.19 3.12
N VAL A 38 9.62 -7.17 1.92
CA VAL A 38 9.54 -6.07 0.96
C VAL A 38 8.71 -6.53 -0.24
N TRP A 39 7.66 -5.77 -0.55
CA TRP A 39 6.72 -6.09 -1.63
C TRP A 39 6.95 -5.12 -2.79
N LEU A 40 7.35 -5.66 -3.94
CA LEU A 40 7.60 -4.95 -5.17
C LEU A 40 6.35 -5.06 -6.05
N VAL A 41 5.75 -3.92 -6.36
CA VAL A 41 4.46 -3.83 -7.05
C VAL A 41 4.47 -2.69 -8.07
N GLN A 42 3.59 -2.79 -9.05
CA GLN A 42 3.15 -1.70 -9.91
C GLN A 42 1.63 -1.63 -9.84
N HIS A 43 1.04 -0.45 -9.95
CA HIS A 43 -0.41 -0.29 -9.95
C HIS A 43 -0.90 0.26 -11.28
N PRO A 44 -2.13 -0.11 -11.72
CA PRO A 44 -2.86 0.70 -12.68
C PRO A 44 -2.98 2.15 -12.19
N PRO A 45 -3.28 3.13 -13.08
CA PRO A 45 -3.41 4.52 -12.68
C PRO A 45 -4.37 4.69 -11.49
N VAL A 46 -3.88 5.30 -10.41
CA VAL A 46 -4.64 5.53 -9.17
C VAL A 46 -4.06 6.76 -8.48
N PHE A 47 -4.93 7.59 -7.91
CA PHE A 47 -4.56 8.57 -6.90
C PHE A 47 -4.87 7.99 -5.52
N THR A 48 -3.98 8.20 -4.56
CA THR A 48 -4.20 7.78 -3.18
C THR A 48 -4.16 9.02 -2.32
N GLN A 49 -5.17 9.23 -1.48
CA GLN A 49 -5.26 10.38 -0.60
C GLN A 49 -4.96 9.94 0.84
N GLY A 50 -3.87 10.46 1.40
CA GLY A 50 -3.46 10.17 2.78
C GLY A 50 -4.24 10.98 3.80
N GLN A 51 -3.97 10.75 5.09
CA GLN A 51 -4.73 11.34 6.20
C GLN A 51 -4.71 12.88 6.24
N SER A 52 -3.65 13.50 5.71
CA SER A 52 -3.55 14.97 5.64
C SER A 52 -4.20 15.54 4.37
N GLY A 53 -4.72 14.67 3.50
CA GLY A 53 -5.34 15.03 2.25
C GLY A 53 -6.71 15.65 2.44
N LYS A 54 -6.97 16.73 1.71
CA LYS A 54 -8.30 17.34 1.60
C LYS A 54 -8.83 17.12 0.20
N ALA A 55 -10.11 16.76 0.07
CA ALA A 55 -10.75 16.54 -1.23
C ALA A 55 -10.60 17.75 -2.18
N GLU A 56 -10.57 18.96 -1.62
CA GLU A 56 -10.37 20.23 -2.31
C GLU A 56 -8.96 20.42 -2.94
N HIS A 57 -7.98 19.57 -2.62
CA HIS A 57 -6.64 19.61 -3.25
C HIS A 57 -6.53 18.69 -4.48
N LEU A 58 -7.56 17.89 -4.79
CA LEU A 58 -7.66 17.15 -6.05
C LEU A 58 -8.27 18.05 -7.11
N LEU A 59 -7.43 18.57 -8.00
CA LEU A 59 -7.87 19.54 -9.00
C LEU A 59 -8.82 18.92 -10.03
N LEU A 60 -8.43 17.82 -10.70
CA LEU A 60 -9.22 17.16 -11.76
C LEU A 60 -8.73 15.70 -11.98
N PRO A 61 -9.21 14.70 -11.22
CA PRO A 61 -8.74 13.31 -11.36
C PRO A 61 -9.18 12.62 -12.66
N GLY A 62 -10.15 13.18 -13.39
CA GLY A 62 -10.70 12.57 -14.60
C GLY A 62 -11.34 11.22 -14.28
N ASN A 63 -10.95 10.18 -15.03
CA ASN A 63 -11.42 8.80 -14.83
C ASN A 63 -10.48 7.96 -13.96
N ILE A 64 -9.44 8.57 -13.37
CA ILE A 64 -8.48 7.87 -12.49
C ILE A 64 -9.12 7.73 -11.11
N PRO A 65 -9.20 6.53 -10.53
CA PRO A 65 -9.76 6.32 -9.20
C PRO A 65 -8.94 7.06 -8.13
N VAL A 66 -9.64 7.58 -7.12
CA VAL A 66 -9.04 8.20 -5.94
C VAL A 66 -9.39 7.35 -4.72
N VAL A 67 -8.39 6.76 -4.08
CA VAL A 67 -8.55 5.87 -2.92
C VAL A 67 -8.12 6.61 -1.65
N GLN A 68 -8.99 6.65 -0.64
CA GLN A 68 -8.63 7.18 0.69
C GLN A 68 -7.85 6.11 1.45
N VAL A 69 -6.70 6.47 1.99
CA VAL A 69 -5.76 5.52 2.58
C VAL A 69 -5.25 6.00 3.93
N ASP A 70 -4.75 5.06 4.72
CA ASP A 70 -4.31 5.27 6.10
C ASP A 70 -2.88 5.80 6.22
N ARG A 71 -2.15 5.98 5.12
CA ARG A 71 -0.81 6.60 5.14
C ARG A 71 -0.86 8.11 5.42
N ASP A 72 0.24 8.62 5.96
CA ASP A 72 0.49 10.05 6.04
C ASP A 72 0.63 10.70 4.65
N GLY A 73 0.59 12.04 4.63
CA GLY A 73 0.69 12.85 3.40
C GLY A 73 -0.67 13.28 2.84
N GLN A 74 -0.65 14.08 1.77
CA GLN A 74 -1.86 14.65 1.17
C GLN A 74 -2.42 13.79 0.03
N VAL A 75 -1.83 13.88 -1.17
CA VAL A 75 -2.15 13.09 -2.36
C VAL A 75 -0.85 12.51 -2.88
#